data_AF-A0A8S4FYR8-F1
#
_entry.id   AF-A0A8S4FYR8-F1
#
_cell.length_a   1.000
_cell.length_b   1.000
_cell.length_c   1.000
_cell.angle_alpha   90.00
_cell.angle_beta   90.00
_cell.angle_gamma   90.00
#
_symmetry.space_group_name_H-M   'P 1'
#
loop_
_entity.id
_entity.type
_entity.pdbx_description
1 polymer ?
#
loop_
_entity_poly.entity_id
_entity_poly.type
_entity_poly.pdbx_seq_one_letter_code
_entity_poly.pdbx_strand_id
1 'polypeptide(L)'
;MRGLQGLENLCIDIEFMLGIKTSWYWRVCWSIVTPAIMITVFMYTLITTESLVFGDGYVYPNGAYVAGTLLQYAGIALIPIFIMFSLWKYRSGTLVETVKRAFRKKASYGPADRDKFAEYQEFRKDAKLERDMRRDGFFQHIGLSLSGGYRKSKY
;
A
#
# COMPACT_ATOMS: atom_id res chain seq x y z
N MET A 1 14.29 -4.36 2.68
CA MET A 1 13.84 -3.55 3.83
C MET A 1 12.87 -2.40 3.50
N ARG A 2 12.57 -2.05 2.22
CA ARG A 2 11.68 -0.92 1.88
C ARG A 2 10.17 -1.19 2.06
N GLY A 3 9.72 -2.45 1.97
CA GLY A 3 8.30 -2.82 2.12
C GLY A 3 7.76 -2.58 3.54
N LEU A 4 8.55 -2.91 4.57
CA LEU A 4 8.17 -2.70 5.98
C LEU A 4 8.06 -1.21 6.34
N GLN A 5 8.94 -0.37 5.79
CA GLN A 5 8.88 1.08 6.00
C GLN A 5 7.57 1.71 5.48
N GLY A 6 6.96 1.15 4.42
CA GLY A 6 5.67 1.61 3.91
C GLY A 6 4.54 1.33 4.89
N LEU A 7 4.46 0.09 5.39
CA LEU A 7 3.44 -0.34 6.35
C LEU A 7 3.54 0.42 7.68
N GLU A 8 4.74 0.62 8.19
CA GLU A 8 4.96 1.40 9.41
C GLU A 8 4.47 2.84 9.27
N ASN A 9 4.78 3.47 8.13
CA ASN A 9 4.29 4.81 7.85
C ASN A 9 2.76 4.86 7.83
N LEU A 10 2.11 3.86 7.21
CA LEU A 10 0.66 3.75 7.20
C LEU A 10 0.09 3.59 8.61
N CYS A 11 0.72 2.75 9.45
CA CYS A 11 0.29 2.54 10.84
C CYS A 11 0.40 3.82 11.68
N ILE A 12 1.48 4.60 11.50
CA ILE A 12 1.67 5.91 12.15
C ILE A 12 0.60 6.90 11.69
N ASP A 13 0.32 6.94 10.38
CA ASP A 13 -0.68 7.84 9.81
C ASP A 13 -2.09 7.50 10.38
N ILE A 14 -2.42 6.21 10.55
CA ILE A 14 -3.69 5.74 11.13
C ILE A 14 -3.77 6.00 12.65
N GLU A 15 -2.66 5.80 13.38
CA GLU A 15 -2.59 6.08 14.82
C GLU A 15 -2.83 7.56 15.11
N PHE A 16 -2.31 8.45 14.27
CA PHE A 16 -2.58 9.89 14.37
C PHE A 16 -4.06 10.22 14.08
N MET A 17 -4.67 9.59 13.08
CA MET A 17 -6.06 9.88 12.70
C MET A 17 -7.08 9.37 13.72
N LEU A 18 -6.84 8.21 14.32
CA LEU A 18 -7.81 7.53 15.18
C LEU A 18 -7.45 7.58 16.66
N GLY A 19 -6.24 8.02 17.02
CA GLY A 19 -5.73 8.01 18.40
C GLY A 19 -5.52 6.59 18.98
N ILE A 20 -5.79 5.54 18.20
CA ILE A 20 -5.66 4.15 18.60
C ILE A 20 -4.43 3.50 17.96
N LYS A 21 -3.74 2.67 18.73
CA LYS A 21 -2.61 1.91 18.24
C LYS A 21 -3.09 0.72 17.40
N THR A 22 -2.61 0.66 16.15
CA THR A 22 -2.83 -0.50 15.29
C THR A 22 -2.04 -1.70 15.82
N SER A 23 -2.77 -2.64 16.44
CA SER A 23 -2.23 -3.91 16.94
C SER A 23 -1.58 -4.75 15.83
N TRP A 24 -0.72 -5.68 16.21
CA TRP A 24 0.05 -6.53 15.29
C TRP A 24 -0.83 -7.31 14.30
N TYR A 25 -2.02 -7.73 14.72
CA TYR A 25 -3.00 -8.41 13.86
C TYR A 25 -3.35 -7.59 12.61
N TRP A 26 -3.57 -6.27 12.77
CA TRP A 26 -3.91 -5.38 11.66
C TRP A 26 -2.74 -5.20 10.69
N ARG A 27 -1.51 -5.16 11.21
CA ARG A 27 -0.29 -5.05 10.40
C ARG A 27 -0.06 -6.29 9.55
N VAL A 28 -0.23 -7.48 10.14
CA VAL A 28 -0.11 -8.77 9.43
C VAL A 28 -1.23 -8.91 8.40
N CYS A 29 -2.45 -8.51 8.76
CA CYS A 29 -3.57 -8.49 7.82
C CYS A 29 -3.24 -7.67 6.55
N TRP A 30 -2.76 -6.44 6.68
CA TRP A 30 -2.48 -5.60 5.50
C TRP A 30 -1.24 -6.00 4.71
N SER A 31 -0.25 -6.60 5.37
CA SER A 31 1.01 -6.99 4.71
C SER A 31 0.99 -8.36 4.06
N ILE A 32 0.17 -9.29 4.57
CA ILE A 32 0.14 -10.68 4.11
C ILE A 32 -1.25 -11.06 3.63
N VAL A 33 -2.29 -10.82 4.44
CA VAL A 33 -3.65 -11.29 4.11
C VAL A 33 -4.21 -10.55 2.91
N THR A 34 -4.10 -9.23 2.87
CA THR A 34 -4.56 -8.43 1.72
C THR A 34 -3.90 -8.85 0.41
N PRO A 35 -2.55 -8.90 0.28
CA PRO A 35 -1.94 -9.34 -0.97
C PRO A 35 -2.22 -10.81 -1.28
N ALA A 36 -2.30 -11.70 -0.28
CA ALA A 36 -2.64 -13.10 -0.51
C ALA A 36 -4.05 -13.24 -1.11
N ILE A 37 -5.06 -12.61 -0.52
CA ILE A 37 -6.43 -12.63 -1.04
C ILE A 37 -6.49 -12.05 -2.45
N MET A 38 -5.81 -10.93 -2.70
CA MET A 38 -5.77 -10.33 -4.04
C MET A 38 -5.18 -11.28 -5.08
N ILE A 39 -4.09 -11.99 -4.74
CA ILE A 39 -3.48 -13.00 -5.61
C ILE A 39 -4.44 -14.19 -5.80
N THR A 40 -5.06 -14.68 -4.74
CA THR A 40 -6.01 -15.80 -4.82
C THR A 40 -7.19 -15.48 -5.72
N VAL A 41 -7.81 -14.31 -5.56
CA VAL A 41 -8.93 -13.88 -6.39
C VAL A 41 -8.47 -13.71 -7.84
N PHE A 42 -7.31 -13.10 -8.07
CA PHE A 42 -6.76 -12.94 -9.42
C PHE A 42 -6.51 -14.30 -10.10
N MET A 43 -5.87 -15.24 -9.41
CA MET A 43 -5.65 -16.60 -9.92
C MET A 43 -6.97 -17.34 -10.16
N TYR A 44 -7.94 -17.21 -9.25
CA TYR A 44 -9.28 -17.76 -9.42
C TYR A 44 -9.91 -17.21 -10.70
N THR A 45 -9.91 -15.88 -10.90
CA THR A 45 -10.46 -15.28 -12.11
C THR A 45 -9.79 -15.80 -13.37
N LEU A 46 -8.46 -15.96 -13.40
CA LEU A 46 -7.78 -16.52 -14.57
C LEU A 46 -8.21 -17.96 -14.89
N ILE A 47 -8.42 -18.79 -13.87
CA ILE A 47 -8.85 -20.18 -14.03
C ILE A 47 -10.34 -20.26 -14.42
N THR A 48 -11.19 -19.40 -13.86
CA THR A 48 -12.64 -19.43 -14.12
C THR A 48 -13.08 -18.68 -15.36
N THR A 49 -12.25 -17.77 -15.90
CA THR A 49 -12.62 -16.96 -17.08
C THR A 49 -12.97 -17.83 -18.30
N GLU A 50 -12.36 -19.01 -18.44
CA GLU A 50 -12.69 -19.95 -19.52
C GLU A 50 -13.82 -20.93 -19.17
N SER A 51 -14.10 -21.18 -17.88
CA SER A 51 -14.98 -22.26 -17.41
C SER A 51 -16.36 -21.82 -16.91
N LEU A 52 -16.69 -20.53 -17.00
CA LEU A 52 -18.01 -19.98 -16.64
C LEU A 52 -19.08 -20.35 -17.70
N VAL A 53 -19.44 -21.64 -17.77
CA VAL A 53 -20.63 -22.11 -18.46
C VAL A 53 -21.83 -21.87 -17.53
N PHE A 54 -22.71 -20.93 -17.89
CA PHE A 54 -23.92 -20.62 -17.12
C PHE A 54 -25.07 -21.55 -17.57
N GLY A 55 -25.47 -22.50 -16.72
CA GLY A 55 -26.67 -23.34 -16.90
C GLY A 55 -26.57 -24.43 -17.98
N ASP A 56 -27.62 -25.26 -18.07
CA ASP A 56 -27.75 -26.43 -18.98
C ASP A 56 -27.75 -26.03 -20.47
N GLY A 57 -26.58 -25.69 -21.02
CA GLY A 57 -26.34 -25.58 -22.46
C GLY A 57 -26.40 -24.17 -23.07
N TYR A 58 -26.37 -23.10 -22.28
CA TYR A 58 -26.29 -21.74 -22.83
C TYR A 58 -24.85 -21.38 -23.21
N VAL A 59 -24.56 -21.43 -24.52
CA VAL A 59 -23.27 -21.00 -25.08
C VAL A 59 -23.23 -19.47 -25.07
N TYR A 60 -22.34 -18.91 -24.24
CA TYR A 60 -22.13 -17.47 -24.21
C TYR A 60 -21.65 -16.98 -25.58
N PRO A 61 -22.25 -15.94 -26.16
CA PRO A 61 -21.82 -15.45 -27.47
C PRO A 61 -20.37 -14.94 -27.38
N ASN A 62 -19.54 -15.31 -28.35
CA ASN A 62 -18.12 -14.94 -28.41
C ASN A 62 -17.88 -13.43 -28.20
N GLY A 63 -18.81 -12.57 -28.66
CA GLY A 63 -18.72 -11.12 -28.47
C GLY A 63 -18.68 -10.69 -26.99
N ALA A 64 -19.40 -11.40 -26.12
CA ALA A 64 -19.44 -11.06 -24.71
C ALA A 64 -18.22 -11.58 -23.94
N TYR A 65 -17.60 -12.68 -24.38
CA TYR A 65 -16.28 -13.13 -23.90
C TYR A 65 -15.18 -12.12 -24.26
N VAL A 66 -15.19 -11.66 -25.52
CA VAL A 66 -14.27 -10.62 -26.01
C VAL A 66 -14.47 -9.31 -25.24
N ALA A 67 -15.71 -8.90 -24.98
CA ALA A 67 -16.00 -7.69 -24.22
C ALA A 67 -15.46 -7.75 -22.78
N GLY A 68 -15.66 -8.87 -22.07
CA GLY A 68 -15.12 -9.07 -20.72
C GLY A 68 -13.60 -9.06 -20.69
N THR A 69 -12.98 -9.73 -21.66
CA THR A 69 -11.53 -9.79 -21.81
C THR A 69 -10.93 -8.41 -22.13
N LEU A 70 -11.56 -7.64 -23.02
CA LEU A 70 -11.14 -6.26 -23.33
C LEU A 70 -11.26 -5.34 -22.10
N LEU A 71 -12.32 -5.47 -21.31
CA LEU A 71 -12.49 -4.70 -20.09
C LEU A 71 -11.40 -5.01 -19.05
N GLN A 72 -11.06 -6.30 -18.89
CA GLN A 72 -9.95 -6.76 -18.04
C GLN A 72 -8.63 -6.11 -18.46
N TYR A 73 -8.28 -6.20 -19.75
CA TYR A 73 -7.03 -5.61 -20.27
C TYR A 73 -7.03 -4.09 -20.21
N ALA A 74 -8.17 -3.43 -20.43
CA ALA A 74 -8.29 -1.97 -20.29
C ALA A 74 -7.98 -1.52 -18.86
N GLY A 75 -8.51 -2.21 -17.85
CA GLY A 75 -8.20 -1.95 -16.44
C GLY A 75 -6.71 -2.11 -16.13
N ILE A 76 -6.09 -3.18 -16.63
CA ILE A 76 -4.65 -3.43 -16.46
C ILE A 76 -3.81 -2.37 -17.18
N ALA A 77 -4.22 -1.94 -18.39
CA ALA A 77 -3.50 -0.97 -19.21
C ALA A 77 -3.54 0.46 -18.64
N LEU A 78 -4.54 0.82 -17.84
CA LEU A 78 -4.58 2.14 -17.18
C LEU A 78 -3.38 2.36 -16.25
N ILE A 79 -2.94 1.33 -15.52
CA ILE A 79 -1.82 1.41 -14.57
C ILE A 79 -0.52 1.86 -15.28
N PRO A 80 -0.01 1.18 -16.33
CA PRO A 80 1.19 1.60 -17.03
C PRO A 80 1.01 2.94 -17.77
N ILE A 81 -0.19 3.29 -18.25
CA ILE A 81 -0.47 4.60 -18.85
C ILE A 81 -0.24 5.72 -17.83
N PHE A 82 -0.79 5.59 -16.61
CA PHE A 82 -0.58 6.56 -15.54
C PHE A 82 0.89 6.64 -15.10
N ILE A 83 1.58 5.50 -15.05
CA ILE A 83 3.02 5.46 -14.78
C ILE A 83 3.79 6.25 -15.84
N MET A 84 3.52 6.00 -17.14
CA MET A 84 4.18 6.68 -18.25
C MET A 84 3.90 8.19 -18.22
N PHE A 85 2.66 8.60 -17.96
CA PHE A 85 2.29 10.00 -17.80
C PHE A 85 3.02 10.67 -16.63
N SER A 86 3.10 9.99 -15.48
CA SER A 86 3.84 10.47 -14.31
C SER A 86 5.35 10.60 -14.61
N LEU A 87 5.95 9.60 -15.25
CA LEU A 87 7.36 9.63 -15.65
C LEU A 87 7.65 10.76 -16.64
N TRP A 88 6.73 11.05 -17.56
CA TRP A 88 6.85 12.17 -18.49
C TRP A 88 6.76 13.52 -17.76
N LYS A 89 5.81 13.66 -16.82
CA LYS A 89 5.58 14.88 -16.03
C LYS A 89 6.73 15.21 -15.07
N TYR A 90 7.38 14.19 -14.49
CA TYR A 90 8.44 14.36 -13.48
C TYR A 90 9.86 14.10 -14.02
N ARG A 91 10.03 14.04 -15.35
CA ARG A 91 11.27 13.68 -16.03
C ARG A 91 12.46 14.50 -15.52
N SER A 92 13.36 13.83 -14.80
CA SER A 92 14.61 14.42 -14.29
C SER A 92 15.73 13.49 -14.74
N GLY A 93 16.55 13.89 -15.73
CA GLY A 93 17.83 13.28 -16.15
C GLY A 93 17.95 11.76 -16.34
N THR A 94 17.67 10.97 -15.30
CA THR A 94 17.83 9.51 -15.21
C THR A 94 16.49 8.84 -14.86
N LEU A 95 16.15 7.74 -15.55
CA LEU A 95 14.93 6.97 -15.28
C LEU A 95 14.84 6.50 -13.82
N VAL A 96 15.97 6.08 -13.24
CA VAL A 96 16.06 5.65 -11.83
C VAL A 96 15.68 6.77 -10.86
N GLU A 97 16.15 7.99 -11.11
CA GLU A 97 15.83 9.14 -10.25
C GLU A 97 14.37 9.56 -10.42
N THR A 98 13.83 9.46 -11.64
CA THR A 98 12.41 9.75 -11.92
C THR A 98 11.51 8.75 -11.20
N VAL A 99 11.83 7.44 -11.24
CA VAL A 99 11.11 6.40 -10.51
C VAL A 99 11.21 6.62 -8.99
N LYS A 100 12.40 6.89 -8.48
CA LYS A 100 12.62 7.18 -7.05
C LYS A 100 11.85 8.42 -6.58
N ARG A 101 11.74 9.44 -7.43
CA ARG A 101 10.96 10.64 -7.18
C ARG A 101 9.45 10.37 -7.22
N ALA A 102 8.99 9.53 -8.15
CA ALA A 102 7.59 9.13 -8.26
C ALA A 102 7.09 8.36 -7.02
N PHE A 103 7.94 7.51 -6.42
CA PHE A 103 7.61 6.78 -5.20
C PHE A 103 7.87 7.58 -3.90
N ARG A 104 8.35 8.82 -3.99
CA ARG A 104 8.54 9.66 -2.79
C ARG A 104 7.20 10.25 -2.35
N LYS A 105 6.92 10.23 -1.05
CA LYS A 105 5.77 10.95 -0.49
C LYS A 105 5.81 12.43 -0.92
N LYS A 106 4.65 13.00 -1.27
CA LYS A 106 4.50 14.43 -1.61
C LYS A 106 4.94 15.28 -0.40
N ALA A 107 5.63 16.39 -0.64
CA ALA A 107 6.06 17.29 0.44
C ALA A 107 4.90 17.90 1.25
N SER A 108 3.73 18.04 0.62
CA SER A 108 2.48 18.50 1.23
C SER A 108 1.66 17.37 1.89
N TYR A 109 2.24 16.19 2.10
CA TYR A 109 1.53 15.05 2.69
C TYR A 109 1.29 15.28 4.19
N GLY A 110 0.02 15.28 4.61
CA GLY A 110 -0.42 15.50 5.99
C GLY A 110 -1.84 16.09 6.05
N PRO A 111 -2.32 16.45 7.25
CA PRO A 111 -3.60 17.14 7.44
C PRO A 111 -3.64 18.48 6.69
N ALA A 112 -4.79 18.85 6.13
CA ALA A 112 -4.96 20.14 5.44
C ALA A 112 -5.02 21.34 6.43
N ASP A 113 -5.47 21.06 7.66
CA ASP A 113 -5.57 22.04 8.74
C ASP A 113 -4.18 22.38 9.32
N ARG A 114 -3.91 23.67 9.52
CA ARG A 114 -2.59 24.17 9.94
C ARG A 114 -2.21 23.70 11.35
N ASP A 115 -3.17 23.67 12.26
CA ASP A 115 -2.92 23.31 13.66
C ASP A 115 -2.64 21.80 13.77
N LYS A 116 -3.47 20.98 13.12
CA LYS A 116 -3.27 19.52 13.04
C LYS A 116 -2.01 19.15 12.26
N PHE A 117 -1.59 19.97 11.31
CA PHE A 117 -0.34 19.75 10.58
C PHE A 117 0.89 19.94 11.48
N ALA A 118 0.88 20.93 12.38
CA ALA A 118 1.93 21.12 13.37
C ALA A 118 1.99 19.94 14.35
N GLU A 119 0.83 19.52 14.87
CA GLU A 119 0.71 18.35 15.76
C GLU A 119 1.18 17.06 15.08
N TYR A 120 0.78 16.85 13.81
CA TYR A 120 1.24 15.72 13.01
C TYR A 120 2.77 15.69 12.85
N GLN A 121 3.39 16.86 12.64
CA GLN A 121 4.84 16.95 12.53
C GLN A 121 5.54 16.64 13.84
N GLU A 122 5.00 17.10 14.97
CA GLU A 122 5.51 16.79 16.31
C GLU A 122 5.40 15.28 16.59
N PHE A 123 4.22 14.69 16.36
CA PHE A 123 4.00 13.26 16.50
C PHE A 123 4.99 12.42 15.68
N ARG A 124 5.30 12.84 14.44
CA ARG A 124 6.30 12.16 13.60
C ARG A 124 7.72 12.35 14.08
N LYS A 125 8.07 13.50 14.66
CA LYS A 125 9.39 13.75 15.25
C LYS A 125 9.59 12.86 16.47
N ASP A 126 8.59 12.78 17.34
CA ASP A 126 8.61 11.93 18.53
C ASP A 126 8.75 10.45 18.15
N ALA A 127 7.93 9.97 17.21
CA ALA A 127 8.01 8.61 16.73
C ALA A 127 9.37 8.28 16.08
N LYS A 128 10.04 9.26 15.46
CA LYS A 128 11.39 9.08 14.91
C LYS A 128 12.45 9.08 16.01
N LEU A 129 12.34 9.97 16.98
CA LEU A 129 13.27 10.09 18.11
C LEU A 129 13.25 8.82 18.98
N GLU A 130 12.07 8.27 19.25
CA GLU A 130 11.91 6.98 19.95
C GLU A 130 12.59 5.81 19.19
N ARG A 131 12.57 5.84 17.86
CA ARG A 131 13.26 4.85 17.02
C ARG A 131 14.77 5.01 17.08
N ASP A 132 15.27 6.23 16.98
CA ASP A 132 16.70 6.52 16.99
C ASP A 132 17.33 6.22 18.37
N MET A 133 16.57 6.35 19.47
CA MET A 133 17.05 6.06 20.83
C MET A 133 17.22 4.56 21.13
N ARG A 134 16.58 3.63 20.41
CA ARG A 134 16.74 2.19 20.62
C ARG A 134 17.63 1.56 19.55
N ARG A 135 18.91 1.37 19.88
CA ARG A 135 19.86 0.50 19.16
C ARG A 135 19.50 -0.98 19.38
N ASP A 136 18.39 -1.43 18.79
CA ASP A 136 18.02 -2.83 18.85
C ASP A 136 18.67 -3.61 17.69
N GLY A 137 19.11 -4.84 17.95
CA GLY A 137 19.71 -5.70 16.93
C GLY A 137 18.74 -5.99 15.78
N PHE A 138 19.26 -6.27 14.58
CA PHE A 138 18.49 -6.45 13.34
C PHE A 138 17.21 -7.31 13.51
N PHE A 139 17.31 -8.42 14.24
CA PHE A 139 16.18 -9.32 14.51
C PHE A 139 15.16 -8.76 15.52
N GLN A 140 15.60 -8.00 16.53
CA GLN A 140 14.70 -7.29 17.44
C GLN A 140 13.96 -6.15 16.73
N HIS A 141 14.61 -5.43 15.81
CA HIS A 141 13.95 -4.39 15.02
C HIS A 141 12.83 -4.99 14.13
N ILE A 142 13.03 -6.17 13.56
CA ILE A 142 11.98 -6.89 12.81
C ILE A 142 10.83 -7.29 13.74
N GLY A 143 11.14 -7.87 14.90
CA GLY A 143 10.14 -8.24 15.90
C GLY A 143 9.34 -7.05 16.44
N LEU A 144 9.98 -5.90 16.64
CA LEU A 144 9.36 -4.67 17.16
C LEU A 144 8.56 -3.90 16.11
N SER A 145 9.03 -3.86 14.85
CA SER A 145 8.27 -3.36 13.72
C SER A 145 6.94 -4.11 13.54
N LEU A 146 6.97 -5.43 13.75
CA LEU A 146 5.77 -6.28 13.70
C LEU A 146 4.89 -6.17 14.96
N SER A 147 5.48 -6.16 16.16
CA SER A 147 4.75 -6.16 17.44
C SER A 147 4.21 -4.78 17.87
N GLY A 148 4.59 -3.69 17.20
CA GLY A 148 4.03 -2.36 17.48
C GLY A 148 4.41 -1.78 18.85
N GLY A 149 5.44 -2.32 19.50
CA GLY A 149 5.88 -1.97 20.85
C GLY A 149 6.62 -0.63 20.99
N TYR A 150 6.29 0.39 20.18
CA TYR A 150 7.07 1.64 20.15
C TYR A 150 6.67 2.68 21.21
N ARG A 151 5.47 2.62 21.82
CA ARG A 151 5.08 3.57 22.89
C ARG A 151 4.19 2.89 23.93
N LYS A 152 4.72 2.57 25.10
CA LYS A 152 3.93 2.12 26.26
C LYS A 152 3.43 3.38 26.97
N SER A 153 2.11 3.50 27.11
CA SER A 153 1.33 4.54 27.82
C SER A 153 2.00 5.88 28.10
N LYS A 154 1.46 6.92 27.47
CA LYS A 154 1.31 8.23 28.13
C LYS A 154 -0.16 8.65 28.09
N TYR A 155 -1.03 7.73 28.50
CA TYR A 155 -2.35 7.93 29.10
C TYR A 155 -2.59 6.74 30.03
#